data_AF-A0A3P7KZ64-F1
#
_entry.id   AF-A0A3P7KZ64-F1
#
_cell.length_a   1.000
_cell.length_b   1.000
_cell.length_c   1.000
_cell.angle_alpha   90.00
_cell.angle_beta   90.00
_cell.angle_gamma   90.00
#
_symmetry.space_group_name_H-M   'P 1'
#
loop_
_entity.id
_entity.type
_entity.pdbx_description
1 polymer ?
#
loop_
_entity_poly.entity_id
_entity_poly.type
_entity_poly.pdbx_seq_one_letter_code
_entity_poly.pdbx_strand_id
1 'polypeptide(L)'
;MQNHLEDSTLQIAGSASLFYIIRKVAMNRDTKKRVVSALLSGMETHMEEQVMVRNCCLSLCQFEIPQEILFDYSRLAILLVTVLQHHNADNLTQRIVVFLLNSMACHVEGDQKVQVGSFGAIECYYNRHDQFLCTDDTRSDSTKTDDKCL
;
A
#
# COMPACT_ATOMS: atom_id res chain seq x y z
N MET A 1 1.53 1.02 -21.68
CA MET A 1 2.09 0.80 -20.34
C MET A 1 3.38 -0.04 -20.39
N GLN A 2 3.35 -1.35 -20.66
CA GLN A 2 4.58 -2.17 -20.61
C GLN A 2 5.70 -1.71 -21.56
N ASN A 3 5.38 -1.29 -22.79
CA ASN A 3 6.38 -0.79 -23.76
C ASN A 3 6.91 0.62 -23.47
N HIS A 4 6.31 1.32 -22.50
CA HIS A 4 6.63 2.72 -22.17
C HIS A 4 6.76 2.88 -20.66
N LEU A 5 7.43 1.93 -20.02
CA LEU A 5 7.46 1.82 -18.56
C LEU A 5 8.02 3.08 -17.89
N GLU A 6 8.98 3.76 -18.52
CA GLU A 6 9.62 4.96 -17.94
C GLU A 6 8.85 6.27 -18.15
N ASP A 7 7.81 6.27 -18.98
CA ASP A 7 6.99 7.47 -19.20
C ASP A 7 5.89 7.58 -18.14
N SER A 8 6.11 8.43 -17.13
CA SER A 8 5.17 8.61 -16.01
C SER A 8 3.80 9.11 -16.47
N THR A 9 3.74 9.99 -17.47
CA THR A 9 2.49 10.54 -17.99
C THR A 9 1.67 9.45 -18.67
N LEU A 10 2.32 8.61 -19.48
CA LEU A 10 1.67 7.47 -20.14
C LEU A 10 1.24 6.42 -19.11
N GLN A 11 2.05 6.15 -18.08
CA GLN A 11 1.67 5.23 -17.01
C GLN A 11 0.45 5.74 -16.23
N ILE A 12 0.40 7.02 -15.85
CA ILE A 12 -0.73 7.62 -15.13
C ILE A 12 -2.01 7.58 -15.99
N ALA A 13 -1.92 7.97 -17.25
CA ALA A 13 -3.07 7.94 -18.16
C ALA A 13 -3.54 6.50 -18.43
N GLY A 14 -2.59 5.56 -18.57
CA GLY A 14 -2.87 4.14 -18.79
C GLY A 14 -3.53 3.49 -17.57
N SER A 15 -3.01 3.72 -16.36
CA SER A 15 -3.59 3.18 -15.13
C SER A 15 -4.97 3.75 -14.84
N ALA A 16 -5.19 5.06 -15.09
CA ALA A 16 -6.51 5.66 -15.02
C ALA A 16 -7.48 5.02 -16.03
N SER A 17 -7.04 4.77 -17.26
CA SER A 17 -7.87 4.11 -18.27
C SER A 17 -8.25 2.68 -17.86
N LEU A 18 -7.30 1.93 -17.31
CA LEU A 18 -7.55 0.58 -16.81
C LEU A 18 -8.58 0.56 -15.67
N PHE A 19 -8.51 1.50 -14.73
CA PHE A 19 -9.50 1.65 -13.66
C PHE A 19 -10.95 1.72 -14.19
N TYR A 20 -11.18 2.38 -15.33
CA TYR A 20 -12.52 2.45 -15.92
C TYR A 20 -12.91 1.21 -16.75
N ILE A 21 -11.94 0.52 -17.34
CA ILE A 21 -12.18 -0.58 -18.28
C ILE A 21 -12.32 -1.93 -17.59
N ILE A 22 -11.56 -2.19 -16.51
CA ILE A 22 -11.43 -3.51 -15.86
C ILE A 22 -12.78 -4.15 -15.52
N ARG A 23 -13.76 -3.35 -15.07
CA ARG A 23 -15.12 -3.82 -14.74
C ARG A 23 -16.12 -3.78 -15.88
N LYS A 24 -15.77 -3.19 -17.02
CA LYS A 24 -16.64 -3.04 -18.18
C LYS A 24 -16.39 -4.09 -19.26
N VAL A 25 -15.23 -4.74 -19.21
CA VAL A 25 -14.80 -5.72 -20.22
C VAL A 25 -14.60 -7.08 -19.57
N ALA A 26 -15.25 -8.10 -20.13
CA ALA A 26 -14.98 -9.48 -19.75
C ALA A 26 -13.55 -9.86 -20.18
N MET A 27 -12.69 -10.12 -19.21
CA MET A 27 -11.30 -10.52 -19.45
C MET A 27 -11.11 -11.99 -19.04
N ASN A 28 -10.38 -12.73 -19.87
CA ASN A 28 -9.91 -14.06 -19.48
C ASN A 28 -8.80 -13.96 -18.42
N ARG A 29 -8.50 -15.07 -17.75
CA ARG A 29 -7.53 -15.15 -16.66
C ARG A 29 -6.15 -14.61 -17.06
N ASP A 30 -5.66 -14.92 -18.26
CA ASP A 30 -4.33 -14.48 -18.71
C ASP A 30 -4.26 -12.99 -18.98
N THR A 31 -5.36 -12.39 -19.45
CA THR A 31 -5.46 -10.95 -19.63
C THR A 31 -5.49 -10.24 -18.28
N LYS A 32 -6.25 -10.76 -17.30
CA LYS A 32 -6.25 -10.24 -15.93
C LYS A 32 -4.85 -10.26 -15.32
N LYS A 33 -4.12 -11.37 -15.45
CA LYS A 33 -2.71 -11.46 -14.98
C LYS A 33 -1.80 -10.44 -15.63
N ARG A 34 -1.91 -10.24 -16.94
CA ARG A 34 -1.11 -9.23 -17.66
C ARG A 34 -1.44 -7.80 -17.21
N VAL A 35 -2.71 -7.51 -16.97
CA VAL A 35 -3.15 -6.22 -16.44
C VAL A 35 -2.58 -5.99 -15.05
N VAL A 36 -2.73 -6.95 -14.13
CA VAL A 36 -2.14 -6.87 -12.78
C VAL A 36 -0.64 -6.66 -12.86
N SER A 37 0.07 -7.48 -13.64
CA SER A 37 1.53 -7.36 -13.81
C SER A 37 1.95 -5.97 -14.32
N ALA A 38 1.21 -5.40 -15.28
CA ALA A 38 1.46 -4.06 -15.79
C ALA A 38 1.20 -2.96 -14.74
N LEU A 39 0.16 -3.10 -13.91
CA LEU A 39 -0.13 -2.18 -12.80
C LEU A 39 0.98 -2.23 -11.74
N LEU A 40 1.45 -3.43 -11.37
CA LEU A 40 2.54 -3.59 -10.40
C LEU A 40 3.85 -2.99 -10.92
N SER A 41 4.23 -3.28 -12.18
CA SER A 41 5.43 -2.71 -12.77
C SER A 41 5.36 -1.18 -12.86
N GLY A 42 4.21 -0.63 -13.25
CA GLY A 42 4.03 0.82 -13.30
C GLY A 42 4.13 1.47 -11.90
N MET A 43 3.59 0.82 -10.88
CA MET A 43 3.65 1.29 -9.49
C MET A 43 5.06 1.17 -8.89
N GLU A 44 5.84 0.16 -9.27
CA GLU A 44 7.25 0.02 -8.89
C GLU A 44 8.12 1.11 -9.52
N THR A 45 7.98 1.34 -10.84
CA THR A 45 8.81 2.32 -11.56
C THR A 45 8.49 3.76 -11.15
N HIS A 46 7.22 4.05 -10.86
CA HIS A 46 6.74 5.41 -10.55
C HIS A 46 6.21 5.51 -9.12
N MET A 47 6.94 4.93 -8.16
CA MET A 47 6.56 4.94 -6.74
C MET A 47 6.38 6.36 -6.20
N GLU A 48 7.16 7.33 -6.68
CA GLU A 48 7.07 8.73 -6.26
C GLU A 48 5.76 9.43 -6.71
N GLU A 49 5.14 8.92 -7.78
CA GLU A 49 3.98 9.54 -8.41
C GLU A 49 2.70 9.11 -7.68
N GLN A 50 2.24 9.92 -6.71
CA GLN A 50 1.05 9.64 -5.91
C GLN A 50 -0.18 9.26 -6.75
N VAL A 51 -0.42 9.95 -7.87
CA VAL A 51 -1.55 9.68 -8.77
C VAL A 51 -1.43 8.29 -9.39
N MET A 52 -0.22 7.89 -9.77
CA MET A 52 0.05 6.57 -10.34
C MET A 52 -0.23 5.46 -9.33
N VAL A 53 0.33 5.59 -8.12
CA VAL A 53 0.13 4.61 -7.04
C VAL A 53 -1.35 4.47 -6.70
N ARG A 54 -2.05 5.59 -6.52
CA ARG A 54 -3.49 5.58 -6.20
C ARG A 54 -4.32 4.92 -7.30
N ASN A 55 -4.06 5.22 -8.57
CA ASN A 55 -4.77 4.60 -9.70
C ASN A 55 -4.54 3.09 -9.75
N CYS A 56 -3.31 2.64 -9.52
CA CYS A 56 -2.98 1.22 -9.48
C CYS A 56 -3.70 0.51 -8.32
N CYS A 57 -3.61 1.04 -7.10
CA CYS A 57 -4.29 0.46 -5.95
C CYS A 57 -5.81 0.39 -6.13
N LEU A 58 -6.44 1.46 -6.65
CA LEU A 58 -7.87 1.47 -6.96
C LEU A 58 -8.25 0.45 -8.04
N SER A 59 -7.41 0.26 -9.05
CA SER A 59 -7.61 -0.74 -10.10
C SER A 59 -7.49 -2.16 -9.54
N LEU A 60 -6.51 -2.41 -8.67
CA LEU A 60 -6.32 -3.71 -8.02
C LEU A 60 -7.52 -4.09 -7.13
N CYS A 61 -8.13 -3.13 -6.44
CA CYS A 61 -9.35 -3.37 -5.64
C CYS A 61 -10.55 -3.88 -6.46
N GLN A 62 -10.52 -3.77 -7.80
CA GLN A 62 -11.62 -4.22 -8.63
C GLN A 62 -11.58 -5.71 -8.99
N PHE A 63 -10.44 -6.37 -8.77
CA PHE A 63 -10.26 -7.79 -9.01
C PHE A 63 -10.70 -8.62 -7.80
N GLU A 64 -11.07 -9.87 -8.05
CA GLU A 64 -11.42 -10.81 -6.99
C GLU A 64 -10.14 -11.36 -6.33
N ILE A 65 -9.93 -10.96 -5.08
CA ILE A 65 -8.92 -11.55 -4.20
C ILE A 65 -9.57 -12.76 -3.53
N PRO A 66 -8.97 -13.97 -3.61
CA PRO A 66 -7.59 -14.26 -3.99
C PRO A 66 -7.36 -14.68 -5.45
N GLN A 67 -8.41 -15.08 -6.18
CA GLN A 67 -8.30 -15.88 -7.40
C GLN A 67 -7.53 -15.17 -8.52
N GLU A 68 -7.60 -13.83 -8.56
CA GLU A 68 -7.14 -13.04 -9.69
C GLU A 68 -5.80 -12.33 -9.46
N ILE A 69 -5.39 -12.16 -8.19
CA ILE A 69 -4.24 -11.31 -7.83
C ILE A 69 -3.14 -12.07 -7.07
N LEU A 70 -3.43 -13.21 -6.43
CA LEU A 70 -2.44 -13.95 -5.63
C LEU A 70 -1.33 -14.65 -6.45
N PHE A 71 -1.40 -14.65 -7.78
CA PHE A 71 -0.33 -15.27 -8.59
C PHE A 71 1.04 -14.58 -8.41
N ASP A 72 1.06 -13.33 -7.92
CA ASP A 72 2.26 -12.55 -7.63
C ASP A 72 2.20 -11.96 -6.21
N TYR A 73 1.76 -12.80 -5.25
CA TYR A 73 1.46 -12.39 -3.88
C TYR A 73 2.63 -11.66 -3.19
N SER A 74 3.83 -12.26 -3.20
CA SER A 74 4.99 -11.71 -2.50
C SER A 74 5.35 -10.32 -3.02
N ARG A 75 5.32 -10.14 -4.33
CA ARG A 75 5.61 -8.86 -4.98
C ARG A 75 4.57 -7.81 -4.60
N LEU A 76 3.29 -8.15 -4.70
CA LEU A 76 2.21 -7.25 -4.31
C LEU A 76 2.28 -6.87 -2.83
N ALA A 77 2.54 -7.83 -1.94
CA ALA A 77 2.65 -7.58 -0.51
C ALA A 77 3.80 -6.62 -0.17
N ILE A 78 5.01 -6.88 -0.70
CA ILE A 78 6.17 -5.99 -0.52
C ILE A 78 5.85 -4.59 -1.04
N LEU A 79 5.29 -4.51 -2.25
CA LEU A 79 5.01 -3.24 -2.90
C LEU A 79 3.98 -2.40 -2.11
N LEU A 80 2.92 -3.04 -1.60
CA LEU A 80 1.92 -2.37 -0.77
C LEU A 80 2.51 -1.87 0.55
N VAL A 81 3.39 -2.65 1.20
CA VAL A 81 4.09 -2.19 2.41
C VAL A 81 4.99 -0.98 2.09
N THR A 82 5.72 -1.01 0.97
CA THR A 82 6.52 0.13 0.51
C THR A 82 5.65 1.37 0.28
N VAL A 83 4.48 1.21 -0.36
CA VAL A 83 3.53 2.32 -0.55
C VAL A 83 3.07 2.90 0.79
N LEU A 84 2.80 2.07 1.81
CA LEU A 84 2.41 2.57 3.13
C LEU A 84 3.49 3.46 3.76
N GLN A 85 4.76 3.10 3.59
CA GLN A 85 5.90 3.84 4.12
C GLN A 85 6.11 5.15 3.34
N HIS A 86 6.01 5.08 2.01
CA HIS A 86 6.32 6.19 1.11
C HIS A 86 5.22 7.26 1.06
N HIS A 87 3.96 6.84 0.96
CA HIS A 87 2.80 7.72 0.83
C HIS A 87 2.07 7.90 2.17
N ASN A 88 2.82 8.10 3.26
CA ASN A 88 2.28 8.14 4.63
C ASN A 88 1.39 9.36 4.92
N ALA A 89 1.52 10.44 4.14
CA ALA A 89 0.71 11.66 4.25
C ALA A 89 -0.63 11.55 3.49
N ASP A 90 -0.75 10.61 2.55
CA ASP A 90 -1.98 10.42 1.76
C ASP A 90 -2.91 9.42 2.44
N ASN A 91 -3.78 9.95 3.30
CA ASN A 91 -4.79 9.17 4.03
C ASN A 91 -5.65 8.27 3.13
N LEU A 92 -5.92 8.69 1.88
CA LEU A 92 -6.75 7.88 0.99
C LEU A 92 -5.96 6.68 0.45
N THR A 93 -4.74 6.90 -0.02
CA THR A 93 -3.85 5.81 -0.45
C THR A 93 -3.60 4.82 0.69
N GLN A 94 -3.33 5.32 1.90
CA GLN A 94 -3.17 4.49 3.10
C GLN A 94 -4.37 3.56 3.32
N ARG A 95 -5.60 4.11 3.31
CA ARG A 95 -6.84 3.34 3.51
C ARG A 95 -7.02 2.26 2.45
N ILE A 96 -6.74 2.57 1.19
CA ILE A 96 -6.88 1.62 0.07
C ILE A 96 -5.85 0.48 0.23
N VAL A 97 -4.62 0.80 0.59
CA VAL A 97 -3.54 -0.18 0.73
C VAL A 97 -3.78 -1.09 1.93
N VAL A 98 -4.22 -0.54 3.07
CA VAL A 98 -4.62 -1.35 4.24
C VAL A 98 -5.78 -2.29 3.87
N PHE A 99 -6.76 -1.82 3.12
CA PHE A 99 -7.84 -2.67 2.62
C PHE A 99 -7.29 -3.84 1.77
N LEU A 100 -6.41 -3.56 0.81
CA LEU A 100 -5.80 -4.59 -0.03
C LEU A 100 -4.98 -5.61 0.77
N LEU A 101 -4.14 -5.14 1.70
CA LEU A 101 -3.34 -6.01 2.58
C LEU A 101 -4.24 -6.90 3.45
N ASN A 102 -5.34 -6.35 3.99
CA ASN A 102 -6.30 -7.13 4.76
C ASN A 102 -7.01 -8.17 3.90
N SER A 103 -7.48 -7.79 2.70
CA SER A 103 -8.09 -8.74 1.77
C SER A 103 -7.14 -9.87 1.40
N MET A 104 -5.85 -9.57 1.24
CA MET A 104 -4.82 -10.55 0.98
C MET A 104 -4.55 -11.47 2.19
N ALA A 105 -4.50 -10.92 3.41
CA ALA A 105 -4.23 -11.67 4.63
C ALA A 105 -5.32 -12.71 4.96
N CYS A 106 -6.57 -12.48 4.53
CA CYS A 106 -7.68 -13.43 4.71
C CYS A 106 -7.51 -14.75 3.95
N HIS A 107 -6.59 -14.83 2.97
CA HIS A 107 -6.40 -16.00 2.12
C HIS A 107 -5.09 -16.75 2.35
N VAL A 108 -4.39 -16.44 3.46
CA VAL A 108 -3.12 -17.07 3.83
C VAL A 108 -3.37 -18.14 4.89
N GLU A 109 -3.41 -19.41 4.48
CA GLU A 109 -3.20 -20.56 5.38
C GLU A 109 -1.76 -21.08 5.18
N GLY A 110 -0.98 -21.20 6.27
CA GLY A 110 0.37 -21.79 6.27
C GLY A 110 1.56 -20.82 6.22
N ASP A 111 2.72 -21.32 5.78
CA ASP A 111 4.10 -20.74 5.84
C ASP A 111 4.25 -19.31 5.29
N GLN A 112 3.28 -18.81 4.54
CA GLN A 112 3.21 -17.44 4.02
C GLN A 112 2.82 -16.39 5.09
N LYS A 113 2.32 -16.80 6.26
CA LYS A 113 2.17 -15.92 7.44
C LYS A 113 3.52 -15.43 7.97
N VAL A 114 4.57 -16.25 7.87
CA VAL A 114 5.90 -15.90 8.38
C VAL A 114 6.57 -14.84 7.50
N GLN A 115 6.29 -14.82 6.19
CA GLN A 115 6.83 -13.77 5.31
C GLN A 115 6.15 -12.42 5.53
N VAL A 116 4.82 -12.34 5.66
CA VAL A 116 4.14 -11.03 5.91
C VAL A 116 4.51 -10.48 7.30
N GLY A 117 4.67 -11.36 8.30
CA GLY A 117 5.22 -10.99 9.61
C GLY A 117 6.70 -10.59 9.57
N SER A 118 7.50 -11.15 8.66
CA SER A 118 8.92 -10.85 8.48
C SER A 118 9.21 -9.62 7.59
N PHE A 119 8.25 -9.16 6.79
CA PHE A 119 8.38 -7.98 5.91
C PHE A 119 7.93 -6.66 6.59
N GLY A 120 7.83 -6.63 7.92
CA GLY A 120 7.59 -5.39 8.68
C GLY A 120 6.13 -4.94 8.75
N ALA A 121 5.16 -5.74 8.29
CA ALA A 121 3.73 -5.37 8.37
C ALA A 121 3.23 -5.27 9.83
N ILE A 122 3.80 -6.07 10.74
CA ILE A 122 3.49 -6.02 12.18
C ILE A 122 4.25 -4.86 12.87
N GLU A 123 5.46 -4.53 12.41
CA GLU A 123 6.25 -3.44 12.98
C GLU A 123 5.68 -2.06 12.63
N CYS A 124 5.08 -1.88 11.45
CA CYS A 124 4.35 -0.65 11.13
C CYS A 124 3.05 -0.48 11.94
N TYR A 125 2.39 -1.57 12.36
CA TYR A 125 1.19 -1.49 13.21
C TYR A 125 1.55 -1.15 14.67
N TYR A 126 2.66 -1.69 15.19
CA TYR A 126 3.11 -1.41 16.57
C TYR A 126 3.89 -0.09 16.71
N ASN A 127 4.79 0.27 15.79
CA ASN A 127 5.52 1.55 15.87
C ASN A 127 4.62 2.78 15.69
N ARG A 128 3.42 2.63 15.14
CA ARG A 128 2.45 3.73 15.03
C ARG A 128 1.52 3.85 16.24
N HIS A 129 1.44 2.84 17.10
CA HIS A 129 0.76 2.97 18.40
C HIS A 129 1.63 3.74 19.42
N ASP A 130 2.97 3.68 19.30
CA ASP A 130 3.88 4.47 20.15
C ASP A 130 4.12 5.90 19.64
N GLN A 131 4.01 6.17 18.33
CA GLN A 131 4.24 7.53 17.82
C GLN A 131 3.05 8.48 18.00
N PHE A 132 1.84 7.96 18.27
CA PHE A 132 0.66 8.79 18.65
C PHE A 132 0.58 9.09 20.15
N LEU A 133 1.37 8.42 21.00
CA LEU A 133 1.45 8.72 22.44
C LEU A 133 2.56 9.74 22.78
N CYS A 134 3.55 9.94 21.90
CA CYS A 134 4.66 10.85 22.14
C CYS A 134 4.47 12.30 21.63
N THR A 135 3.27 12.69 21.19
CA THR A 135 2.95 14.10 20.87
C THR A 135 2.16 14.85 21.94
N ASP A 136 1.87 14.23 23.10
CA ASP A 136 1.27 14.94 24.24
C ASP A 136 2.28 15.34 25.33
N ASP A 137 3.56 15.06 25.17
CA ASP A 137 4.62 15.61 26.03
C ASP A 137 5.27 16.83 25.36
N THR A 138 4.62 18.00 25.46
CA THR A 138 5.30 19.31 25.58
C THR A 138 4.28 20.44 25.74
N ARG A 139 3.57 20.48 26.88
CA ARG A 139 3.07 21.77 27.40
C ARG A 139 2.81 21.79 28.91
N SER A 140 3.89 21.80 29.70
CA SER A 140 4.04 22.70 30.86
C SER A 140 5.30 22.35 31.65
N ASP A 141 6.44 22.93 31.27
CA ASP A 141 7.51 23.19 32.23
C ASP A 141 7.45 24.69 32.59
N SER A 142 6.91 24.98 33.77
CA SER A 142 7.16 26.23 34.49
C SER A 142 6.71 26.04 35.93
N THR A 143 7.65 25.60 36.77
CA THR A 143 8.06 26.22 38.05
C THR A 143 8.64 25.15 38.97
N LYS A 144 9.96 24.94 38.90
CA LYS A 144 10.74 24.62 40.10
C LYS A 144 11.08 25.95 40.76
N THR A 145 10.52 26.15 41.95
CA THR A 145 11.07 27.06 42.95
C THR A 145 11.04 26.28 44.25
N ASP A 146 12.24 25.93 44.71
CA ASP A 146 12.71 25.89 46.10
C ASP A 146 11.75 25.34 47.17
N ASP A 147 12.08 24.16 47.72
CA ASP A 147 12.58 24.04 49.10
C ASP A 147 12.49 22.60 49.63
N LYS A 148 13.65 22.09 50.07
CA LYS A 148 13.75 21.09 51.14
C LYS A 148 14.69 21.68 52.20
N CYS A 149 14.13 22.17 53.30
CA CYS A 149 14.82 22.21 54.59
C CYS A 149 13.82 22.53 55.73
N LEU A 150 13.70 21.56 56.64
CA LEU A 150 12.99 21.56 57.94
C LEU A 150 11.46 21.65 57.96
#